data_AF-A0A1B9MTF0-F1
#
_entry.id   AF-A0A1B9MTF0-F1
#
_cell.length_a   1.000
_cell.length_b   1.000
_cell.length_c   1.000
_cell.angle_alpha   90.00
_cell.angle_beta   90.00
_cell.angle_gamma   90.00
#
_symmetry.space_group_name_H-M   'P 1'
#
loop_
_entity.id
_entity.type
_entity.pdbx_description
1 polymer ?
#
loop_
_entity_poly.entity_id
_entity_poly.type
_entity_poly.pdbx_seq_one_letter_code
_entity_poly.pdbx_strand_id
1 'polypeptide(L)'
;MKRILAICCLSIILSGCQEKKEKINKTQITNNYLLFGNALNIPYSKPIKQQKIIGSEQQSYQSDTNGFITSVDVNHVKIDNNYETNKSQFFINNKFNLDLNIEQDENKNIHKVEDAEKKISWIVTYDEQYRIIKIERISNPTTISHIFYDKGNITKIVNQFTLNITSINSYSLTEEKYFLYNNNNQLSKIMIKVFDDTKAKPLETKKCTFYDYNENGDWTKAYCLKLGENYTYFNLREIDY
;
A
#
# COMPACT_ATOMS: atom_id res chain seq x y z
N MET A 1 40.07 -61.25 -12.88
CA MET A 1 38.78 -60.85 -12.28
C MET A 1 38.45 -59.42 -12.72
N LYS A 2 37.22 -59.22 -13.21
CA LYS A 2 36.44 -57.97 -13.42
C LYS A 2 37.07 -56.76 -14.14
N ARG A 3 36.59 -56.54 -15.37
CA ARG A 3 36.36 -55.22 -15.98
C ARG A 3 35.39 -54.41 -15.12
N ILE A 4 35.47 -53.07 -15.14
CA ILE A 4 34.31 -52.14 -15.34
C ILE A 4 34.77 -50.67 -15.38
N LEU A 5 34.44 -50.06 -16.53
CA LEU A 5 34.06 -48.69 -16.88
C LEU A 5 34.88 -47.45 -16.47
N ALA A 6 35.33 -46.76 -17.52
CA ALA A 6 35.40 -45.31 -17.57
C ALA A 6 34.01 -44.67 -17.39
N ILE A 7 33.94 -43.57 -16.63
CA ILE A 7 32.97 -42.50 -16.82
C ILE A 7 33.72 -41.18 -16.65
N CYS A 8 34.01 -40.53 -17.79
CA CYS A 8 34.02 -39.08 -17.89
C CYS A 8 32.69 -38.56 -17.33
N CYS A 9 32.72 -37.65 -16.39
CA CYS A 9 31.84 -36.48 -16.42
C CYS A 9 32.29 -35.47 -15.38
N LEU A 10 32.57 -34.26 -15.88
CA LEU A 10 32.34 -32.98 -15.22
C LEU A 10 31.77 -33.07 -13.80
N SER A 11 32.57 -32.69 -12.82
CA SER A 11 32.05 -32.03 -11.61
C SER A 11 32.51 -30.56 -11.57
N ILE A 12 32.47 -29.92 -12.74
CA ILE A 12 32.02 -28.53 -12.85
C ILE A 12 30.48 -28.63 -12.83
N ILE A 13 29.80 -27.66 -12.21
CA ILE A 13 28.36 -27.63 -11.88
C ILE A 13 28.02 -28.16 -10.48
N LEU A 14 28.69 -27.63 -9.45
CA LEU A 14 28.03 -27.28 -8.19
C LEU A 14 28.06 -25.76 -7.92
N SER A 15 28.22 -24.96 -8.98
CA SER A 15 27.41 -23.75 -9.11
C SER A 15 25.99 -24.19 -9.51
N GLY A 16 25.36 -24.96 -8.61
CA GLY A 16 23.92 -25.02 -8.61
C GLY A 16 23.49 -23.57 -8.56
N CYS A 17 22.79 -23.14 -9.61
CA CYS A 17 22.03 -21.91 -9.58
C CYS A 17 21.15 -22.01 -8.34
N GLN A 18 21.63 -21.48 -7.21
CA GLN A 18 20.79 -20.55 -6.49
C GLN A 18 20.47 -19.53 -7.56
N GLU A 19 19.34 -19.73 -8.26
CA GLU A 19 18.50 -18.61 -8.62
C GLU A 19 18.66 -17.67 -7.44
N LYS A 20 19.33 -16.54 -7.67
CA LYS A 20 19.24 -15.42 -6.75
C LYS A 20 17.74 -15.25 -6.67
N LYS A 21 17.09 -15.84 -5.64
CA LYS A 21 15.72 -15.55 -5.31
C LYS A 21 15.78 -14.06 -5.18
N GLU A 22 15.31 -13.35 -6.21
CA GLU A 22 15.39 -11.91 -6.26
C GLU A 22 14.81 -11.49 -4.93
N LYS A 23 15.67 -10.91 -4.09
CA LYS A 23 15.32 -10.60 -2.73
C LYS A 23 14.16 -9.65 -2.87
N ILE A 24 12.96 -10.15 -2.56
CA ILE A 24 11.70 -9.42 -2.71
C ILE A 24 11.97 -7.99 -2.31
N ASN A 25 11.81 -7.06 -3.25
CA ASN A 25 12.13 -5.68 -3.00
C ASN A 25 11.03 -5.08 -2.12
N LYS A 26 11.18 -5.28 -0.79
CA LYS A 26 10.21 -4.86 0.22
C LYS A 26 9.85 -3.38 0.08
N THR A 27 10.82 -2.54 -0.33
CA THR A 27 10.59 -1.12 -0.61
C THR A 27 9.63 -0.93 -1.78
N GLN A 28 9.84 -1.59 -2.91
CA GLN A 28 8.95 -1.47 -4.07
C GLN A 28 7.54 -1.98 -3.77
N ILE A 29 7.39 -3.10 -3.07
CA ILE A 29 6.07 -3.58 -2.64
C ILE A 29 5.41 -2.58 -1.69
N THR A 30 6.15 -2.06 -0.70
CA THR A 30 5.63 -1.05 0.22
C THR A 30 5.15 0.18 -0.53
N ASN A 31 5.96 0.70 -1.47
CA ASN A 31 5.61 1.84 -2.30
C ASN A 31 4.34 1.58 -3.14
N ASN A 32 4.23 0.37 -3.71
CA ASN A 32 3.06 -0.01 -4.50
C ASN A 32 1.77 -0.03 -3.66
N TYR A 33 1.83 -0.56 -2.44
CA TYR A 33 0.72 -0.54 -1.50
C TYR A 33 0.39 0.86 -0.99
N LEU A 34 1.36 1.77 -0.90
CA LEU A 34 1.12 3.17 -0.56
C LEU A 34 0.39 3.93 -1.68
N LEU A 35 0.61 3.55 -2.95
CA LEU A 35 -0.01 4.20 -4.10
C LEU A 35 -1.40 3.66 -4.43
N PHE A 36 -1.54 2.34 -4.50
CA PHE A 36 -2.77 1.70 -5.00
C PHE A 36 -3.53 0.92 -3.93
N GLY A 37 -2.94 0.74 -2.75
CA GLY A 37 -3.52 -0.05 -1.67
C GLY A 37 -3.72 0.74 -0.38
N ASN A 38 -3.37 0.10 0.73
CA ASN A 38 -3.39 0.72 2.05
C ASN A 38 -2.16 0.27 2.84
N ALA A 39 -1.53 1.18 3.56
CA ALA A 39 -0.34 0.91 4.37
C ALA A 39 -0.56 -0.21 5.40
N LEU A 40 -1.79 -0.38 5.90
CA LEU A 40 -2.12 -1.44 6.86
C LEU A 40 -2.20 -2.85 6.22
N ASN A 41 -2.29 -2.92 4.88
CA ASN A 41 -2.37 -4.16 4.11
C ASN A 41 -1.03 -4.57 3.49
N ILE A 42 0.05 -3.82 3.74
CA ILE A 42 1.40 -4.18 3.27
C ILE A 42 1.77 -5.56 3.82
N PRO A 43 2.25 -6.49 2.98
CA PRO A 43 2.68 -7.81 3.44
C PRO A 43 3.84 -7.74 4.44
N TYR A 44 3.76 -8.52 5.51
CA TYR A 44 4.81 -8.52 6.54
C TYR A 44 6.13 -9.15 6.06
N SER A 45 6.05 -10.33 5.42
CA SER A 45 7.23 -11.13 5.05
C SER A 45 7.25 -11.64 3.59
N LYS A 46 6.10 -12.02 3.03
CA LYS A 46 6.00 -12.60 1.69
C LYS A 46 4.97 -11.84 0.84
N PRO A 47 5.19 -11.63 -0.47
CA PRO A 47 4.18 -11.14 -1.40
C PRO A 47 2.85 -11.87 -1.24
N ILE A 48 1.77 -11.10 -1.20
CA ILE A 48 0.40 -11.61 -1.14
C ILE A 48 -0.15 -11.59 -2.56
N LYS A 49 -0.63 -12.73 -3.04
CA LYS A 49 -1.24 -12.85 -4.38
C LYS A 49 -2.67 -12.31 -4.37
N GLN A 50 -3.43 -12.62 -3.34
CA GLN A 50 -4.79 -12.11 -3.16
C GLN A 50 -5.09 -11.87 -1.69
N GLN A 51 -5.83 -10.81 -1.38
CA GLN A 51 -6.37 -10.60 -0.05
C GLN A 51 -7.76 -9.99 -0.12
N LYS A 52 -8.61 -10.37 0.84
CA LYS A 52 -9.96 -9.85 1.01
C LYS A 52 -10.15 -9.39 2.44
N ILE A 53 -10.73 -8.21 2.61
CA ILE A 53 -11.17 -7.68 3.89
C ILE A 53 -12.69 -7.74 3.91
N ILE A 54 -13.22 -8.42 4.93
CA ILE A 54 -14.64 -8.74 5.08
C ILE A 54 -15.08 -8.26 6.47
N GLY A 55 -16.27 -7.67 6.56
CA GLY A 55 -16.85 -7.24 7.82
C GLY A 55 -17.43 -5.84 7.68
N SER A 56 -16.97 -4.91 8.51
CA SER A 56 -17.41 -3.52 8.45
C SER A 56 -16.90 -2.79 7.21
N GLU A 57 -15.80 -3.25 6.63
CA GLU A 57 -15.28 -2.78 5.35
C GLU A 57 -15.26 -3.96 4.37
N GLN A 58 -15.47 -3.67 3.09
CA GLN A 58 -15.32 -4.64 2.01
C GLN A 58 -14.22 -4.15 1.07
N GLN A 59 -13.13 -4.90 1.04
CA GLN A 59 -11.97 -4.58 0.20
C GLN A 59 -11.45 -5.87 -0.42
N SER A 60 -10.99 -5.79 -1.65
CA SER A 60 -10.29 -6.89 -2.30
C SER A 60 -9.08 -6.38 -3.06
N TYR A 61 -8.01 -7.17 -3.03
CA TYR A 61 -6.76 -6.87 -3.69
C TYR A 61 -6.27 -8.11 -4.42
N GLN A 62 -5.72 -7.89 -5.61
CA GLN A 62 -4.99 -8.89 -6.38
C GLN A 62 -3.63 -8.32 -6.74
N SER A 63 -2.61 -9.17 -6.72
CA SER A 63 -1.25 -8.82 -7.10
C SER A 63 -0.69 -9.80 -8.11
N ASP A 64 0.34 -9.36 -8.84
CA ASP A 64 1.16 -10.23 -9.68
C ASP A 64 2.08 -11.15 -8.85
N THR A 65 2.89 -11.97 -9.53
CA THR A 65 3.82 -12.91 -8.88
C THR A 65 4.92 -12.22 -8.06
N ASN A 66 5.16 -10.92 -8.30
CA ASN A 66 6.14 -10.12 -7.58
C ASN A 66 5.51 -9.37 -6.39
N GLY A 67 4.19 -9.43 -6.24
CA GLY A 67 3.45 -8.77 -5.16
C GLY A 67 2.93 -7.38 -5.49
N PHE A 68 3.10 -6.89 -6.72
CA PHE A 68 2.55 -5.59 -7.13
C PHE A 68 1.05 -5.71 -7.37
N ILE A 69 0.29 -4.82 -6.76
CA ILE A 69 -1.16 -4.74 -6.86
C ILE A 69 -1.57 -4.49 -8.32
N THR A 70 -2.27 -5.45 -8.91
CA THR A 70 -2.84 -5.38 -10.25
C THR A 70 -4.31 -5.01 -10.22
N SER A 71 -5.03 -5.28 -9.13
CA SER A 71 -6.42 -4.87 -8.97
C SER A 71 -6.76 -4.59 -7.52
N VAL A 72 -7.54 -3.54 -7.28
CA VAL A 72 -8.15 -3.20 -5.99
C VAL A 72 -9.62 -2.91 -6.19
N ASP A 73 -10.46 -3.35 -5.26
CA ASP A 73 -11.83 -2.91 -5.12
C ASP A 73 -12.06 -2.51 -3.65
N VAL A 74 -12.31 -1.23 -3.40
CA VAL A 74 -12.56 -0.68 -2.06
C VAL A 74 -13.79 0.20 -2.15
N ASN A 75 -14.88 -0.20 -1.48
CA ASN A 75 -16.12 0.59 -1.39
C ASN A 75 -16.62 1.13 -2.75
N HIS A 76 -16.68 0.26 -3.76
CA HIS A 76 -17.12 0.58 -5.14
C HIS A 76 -16.17 1.48 -5.95
N VAL A 77 -14.94 1.67 -5.47
CA VAL A 77 -13.83 2.21 -6.25
C VAL A 77 -12.93 1.05 -6.64
N LYS A 78 -12.90 0.76 -7.94
CA LYS A 78 -12.02 -0.25 -8.52
C LYS A 78 -10.81 0.41 -9.18
N ILE A 79 -9.62 -0.14 -8.99
CA ILE A 79 -8.39 0.28 -9.66
C ILE A 79 -7.79 -0.95 -10.32
N ASP A 80 -7.52 -0.90 -11.62
CA ASP A 80 -6.79 -1.94 -12.34
C ASP A 80 -5.48 -1.38 -12.89
N ASN A 81 -4.35 -1.99 -12.52
CA ASN A 81 -3.01 -1.56 -12.93
C ASN A 81 -2.40 -2.54 -13.93
N ASN A 82 -1.91 -2.02 -15.04
CA ASN A 82 -1.13 -2.76 -16.02
C ASN A 82 0.26 -2.10 -16.15
N TYR A 83 1.27 -2.74 -15.56
CA TYR A 83 2.65 -2.28 -15.57
C TYR A 83 3.37 -2.53 -16.90
N GLU A 84 2.86 -3.42 -17.76
CA GLU A 84 3.43 -3.65 -19.09
C GLU A 84 3.06 -2.51 -20.05
N THR A 85 1.82 -2.04 -19.96
CA THR A 85 1.32 -0.93 -20.77
C THR A 85 1.44 0.43 -20.07
N ASN A 86 1.95 0.46 -18.83
CA ASN A 86 2.03 1.67 -18.00
C ASN A 86 0.68 2.41 -17.88
N LYS A 87 -0.37 1.66 -17.54
CA LYS A 87 -1.74 2.18 -17.41
C LYS A 87 -2.35 1.84 -16.06
N SER A 88 -3.15 2.75 -15.51
CA SER A 88 -3.99 2.52 -14.34
C SER A 88 -5.42 3.00 -14.63
N GLN A 89 -6.40 2.13 -14.45
CA GLN A 89 -7.81 2.42 -14.74
C GLN A 89 -8.59 2.50 -13.43
N PHE A 90 -9.23 3.64 -13.17
CA PHE A 90 -10.05 3.86 -11.99
C PHE A 90 -11.52 3.85 -12.37
N PHE A 91 -12.29 2.97 -11.74
CA PHE A 91 -13.74 2.88 -11.90
C PHE A 91 -14.44 3.28 -10.61
N ILE A 92 -15.42 4.17 -10.68
CA ILE A 92 -16.28 4.50 -9.55
C ILE A 92 -17.71 4.07 -9.89
N ASN A 93 -18.28 3.18 -9.07
CA ASN A 93 -19.64 2.64 -9.23
C ASN A 93 -19.92 2.10 -10.64
N ASN A 94 -18.90 1.61 -11.36
CA ASN A 94 -18.97 1.19 -12.77
C ASN A 94 -19.52 2.25 -13.75
N LYS A 95 -19.52 3.53 -13.37
CA LYS A 95 -20.14 4.63 -14.15
C LYS A 95 -19.13 5.69 -14.58
N PHE A 96 -18.06 5.85 -13.80
CA PHE A 96 -17.00 6.81 -14.09
C PHE A 96 -15.70 6.04 -14.32
N ASN A 97 -14.96 6.42 -15.36
CA ASN A 97 -13.67 5.82 -15.70
C ASN A 97 -12.60 6.93 -15.86
N LEU A 98 -11.47 6.75 -15.20
CA LEU A 98 -10.23 7.47 -15.47
C LEU A 98 -9.22 6.49 -16.01
N ASP A 99 -8.69 6.75 -17.20
CA ASP A 99 -7.54 6.04 -17.73
C ASP A 99 -6.30 6.91 -17.50
N LEU A 100 -5.42 6.45 -16.62
CA LEU A 100 -4.24 7.17 -16.19
C LEU A 100 -2.99 6.54 -16.78
N ASN A 101 -2.06 7.37 -17.23
CA ASN A 101 -0.71 6.96 -17.60
C ASN A 101 0.16 6.83 -16.35
N ILE A 102 0.94 5.76 -16.25
CA ILE A 102 1.94 5.55 -15.21
C ILE A 102 3.31 5.93 -15.77
N GLU A 103 4.01 6.85 -15.12
CA GLU A 103 5.40 7.19 -15.43
C GLU A 103 6.32 6.50 -14.43
N GLN A 104 7.27 5.72 -14.93
CA GLN A 104 8.26 5.01 -14.11
C GLN A 104 9.67 5.54 -14.37
N ASP A 105 10.50 5.56 -13.32
CA ASP A 105 11.93 5.81 -13.44
C ASP A 105 12.70 4.57 -13.96
N GLU A 106 14.01 4.69 -14.15
CA GLU A 106 14.90 3.60 -14.59
C GLU A 106 14.89 2.39 -13.63
N ASN A 107 14.53 2.61 -12.36
CA ASN A 107 14.41 1.59 -11.33
C ASN A 107 12.98 1.03 -11.20
N LYS A 108 12.10 1.36 -12.15
CA LYS A 108 10.67 1.00 -12.17
C LYS A 108 9.86 1.56 -10.99
N ASN A 109 10.36 2.57 -10.29
CA ASN A 109 9.57 3.29 -9.30
C ASN A 109 8.58 4.21 -10.02
N ILE A 110 7.34 4.27 -9.54
CA ILE A 110 6.30 5.10 -10.13
C ILE A 110 6.51 6.54 -9.69
N HIS A 111 6.93 7.42 -10.59
CA HIS A 111 7.13 8.83 -10.28
C HIS A 111 5.82 9.63 -10.39
N LYS A 112 4.96 9.24 -11.34
CA LYS A 112 3.74 9.96 -11.65
C LYS A 112 2.64 9.02 -12.13
N VAL A 113 1.39 9.33 -11.79
CA VAL A 113 0.20 8.72 -12.39
C VAL A 113 -0.74 9.84 -12.81
N GLU A 114 -1.15 9.93 -14.07
CA GLU A 114 -1.94 11.09 -14.52
C GLU A 114 -2.94 10.85 -15.65
N ASP A 115 -3.96 11.70 -15.69
CA ASP A 115 -4.80 12.00 -16.86
C ASP A 115 -4.63 13.49 -17.13
N ALA A 116 -3.80 13.80 -18.14
CA ALA A 116 -3.45 15.17 -18.49
C ALA A 116 -4.65 15.97 -19.01
N GLU A 117 -5.58 15.33 -19.72
CA GLU A 117 -6.79 15.97 -20.25
C GLU A 117 -7.70 16.42 -19.12
N LYS A 118 -7.87 15.57 -18.10
CA LYS A 118 -8.68 15.89 -16.91
C LYS A 118 -7.92 16.69 -15.85
N LYS A 119 -6.63 16.97 -16.07
CA LYS A 119 -5.74 17.69 -15.14
C LYS A 119 -5.73 17.04 -13.75
N ILE A 120 -5.67 15.72 -13.72
CA ILE A 120 -5.54 14.93 -12.49
C ILE A 120 -4.19 14.26 -12.53
N SER A 121 -3.37 14.46 -11.50
CA SER A 121 -2.11 13.73 -11.36
C SER A 121 -1.81 13.38 -9.92
N TRP A 122 -1.08 12.29 -9.72
CA TRP A 122 -0.41 11.92 -8.49
C TRP A 122 1.09 11.98 -8.74
N ILE A 123 1.80 12.76 -7.94
CA ILE A 123 3.25 12.92 -8.00
C ILE A 123 3.86 12.29 -6.75
N VAL A 124 4.95 11.54 -6.94
CA VAL A 124 5.59 10.75 -5.88
C VAL A 124 7.00 11.26 -5.63
N THR A 125 7.33 11.48 -4.35
CA THR A 125 8.68 11.83 -3.90
C THR A 125 9.27 10.72 -3.05
N TYR A 126 10.54 10.43 -3.31
CA TYR A 126 11.31 9.36 -2.68
C TYR A 126 12.41 9.91 -1.77
N ASP A 127 12.82 9.13 -0.78
CA ASP A 127 14.08 9.35 -0.06
C ASP A 127 15.26 8.61 -0.71
N GLU A 128 16.46 8.77 -0.14
CA GLU A 128 17.70 8.11 -0.59
C GLU A 128 17.67 6.58 -0.54
N GLN A 129 16.67 5.99 0.14
CA GLN A 129 16.45 4.54 0.20
C GLN A 129 15.34 4.10 -0.77
N TYR A 130 14.91 4.99 -1.67
CA TYR A 130 13.82 4.80 -2.61
C TYR A 130 12.46 4.51 -1.95
N ARG A 131 12.26 4.93 -0.70
CA ARG A 131 10.96 4.82 -0.02
C ARG A 131 10.13 6.07 -0.32
N ILE A 132 8.83 5.90 -0.58
CA ILE A 132 7.93 7.03 -0.77
C ILE A 132 7.83 7.83 0.54
N ILE A 133 8.13 9.12 0.48
CA ILE A 133 7.99 10.08 1.61
C ILE A 133 6.89 11.12 1.36
N LYS A 134 6.47 11.32 0.11
CA LYS A 134 5.37 12.22 -0.25
C LYS A 134 4.58 11.68 -1.44
N ILE A 135 3.26 11.76 -1.37
CA ILE A 135 2.35 11.58 -2.51
C ILE A 135 1.47 12.83 -2.60
N GLU A 136 1.49 13.50 -3.75
CA GLU A 136 0.72 14.72 -4.00
C GLU A 136 -0.26 14.50 -5.14
N ARG A 137 -1.55 14.55 -4.83
CA ARG A 137 -2.63 14.53 -5.80
C ARG A 137 -2.97 15.96 -6.22
N ILE A 138 -2.62 16.32 -7.44
CA ILE A 138 -3.00 17.58 -8.07
C ILE A 138 -4.35 17.39 -8.74
N SER A 139 -5.39 17.84 -8.05
CA SER A 139 -6.77 17.95 -8.51
C SER A 139 -7.55 18.87 -7.57
N ASN A 140 -8.87 19.03 -7.77
CA ASN A 140 -9.76 19.60 -6.75
C ASN A 140 -10.74 18.50 -6.27
N PRO A 141 -10.66 18.01 -5.03
CA PRO A 141 -9.75 18.43 -3.96
C PRO A 141 -8.30 18.03 -4.21
N THR A 142 -7.37 18.81 -3.66
CA THR A 142 -5.93 18.48 -3.59
C THR A 142 -5.69 17.60 -2.38
N THR A 143 -4.76 16.65 -2.49
CA THR A 143 -4.38 15.81 -1.35
C THR A 143 -2.87 15.68 -1.28
N ILE A 144 -2.29 15.89 -0.10
CA ILE A 144 -0.85 15.70 0.14
C ILE A 144 -0.70 14.70 1.27
N SER A 145 0.00 13.61 1.01
CA SER A 145 0.31 12.57 2.00
C SER A 145 1.81 12.62 2.30
N HIS A 146 2.19 12.81 3.56
CA HIS A 146 3.56 12.71 4.04
C HIS A 146 3.75 11.41 4.82
N ILE A 147 4.76 10.63 4.47
CA ILE A 147 5.04 9.31 5.07
C ILE A 147 6.35 9.39 5.84
N PHE A 148 6.31 8.97 7.11
CA PHE A 148 7.45 8.99 8.01
C PHE A 148 7.82 7.56 8.41
N TYR A 149 9.13 7.32 8.50
CA TYR A 149 9.68 6.02 8.82
C TYR A 149 10.58 6.08 10.06
N ASP A 150 10.58 5.00 10.84
CA ASP A 150 11.62 4.71 11.83
C ASP A 150 12.06 3.26 11.68
N LYS A 151 13.38 3.03 11.70
CA LYS A 151 14.00 1.70 11.54
C LYS A 151 13.43 0.87 10.37
N GLY A 152 13.05 1.55 9.29
CA GLY A 152 12.51 0.92 8.07
C GLY A 152 11.00 0.65 8.08
N ASN A 153 10.29 0.89 9.18
CA ASN A 153 8.83 0.77 9.25
C ASN A 153 8.18 2.15 9.13
N ILE A 154 6.96 2.20 8.56
CA ILE A 154 6.14 3.40 8.57
C ILE A 154 5.69 3.67 10.00
N THR A 155 5.95 4.85 10.55
CA THR A 155 5.51 5.23 11.90
C THR A 155 4.38 6.24 11.89
N LYS A 156 4.34 7.10 10.87
CA LYS A 156 3.30 8.12 10.72
C LYS A 156 2.98 8.35 9.25
N ILE A 157 1.70 8.58 8.96
CA ILE A 157 1.25 9.18 7.70
C ILE A 157 0.40 10.41 8.05
N VAL A 158 0.67 11.54 7.41
CA VAL A 158 -0.12 12.76 7.52
C VAL A 158 -0.74 13.07 6.18
N ASN A 159 -2.06 13.00 6.09
CA ASN A 159 -2.82 13.31 4.89
C ASN A 159 -3.49 14.67 5.06
N GLN A 160 -3.18 15.61 4.19
CA GLN A 160 -3.80 16.92 4.11
C GLN A 160 -4.72 16.94 2.91
N PHE A 161 -5.97 17.32 3.12
CA PHE A 161 -6.99 17.44 2.09
C PHE A 161 -7.40 18.90 2.00
N THR A 162 -7.33 19.48 0.81
CA THR A 162 -7.75 20.87 0.58
C THR A 162 -8.77 20.89 -0.56
N LEU A 163 -9.98 21.35 -0.24
CA LEU A 163 -11.05 21.57 -1.21
C LEU A 163 -11.18 23.07 -1.47
N ASN A 164 -10.87 23.48 -2.70
CA ASN A 164 -11.06 24.86 -3.12
C ASN A 164 -12.51 25.04 -3.59
N ILE A 165 -13.29 25.81 -2.83
CA ILE A 165 -14.70 26.11 -3.15
C ILE A 165 -14.76 27.31 -4.09
N THR A 166 -13.94 28.34 -3.81
CA THR A 166 -13.74 29.52 -4.66
C THR A 166 -12.25 29.86 -4.72
N SER A 167 -11.89 30.93 -5.43
CA SER A 167 -10.50 31.42 -5.47
C SER A 167 -9.97 31.92 -4.12
N ILE A 168 -10.86 32.19 -3.15
CA ILE A 168 -10.51 32.74 -1.84
C ILE A 168 -10.94 31.86 -0.66
N ASN A 169 -11.88 30.93 -0.88
CA ASN A 169 -12.40 30.05 0.15
C ASN A 169 -11.94 28.62 -0.10
N SER A 170 -11.18 28.08 0.84
CA SER A 170 -10.80 26.67 0.89
C SER A 170 -11.21 26.05 2.22
N TYR A 171 -11.54 24.77 2.17
CA TYR A 171 -11.71 23.94 3.35
C TYR A 171 -10.54 22.95 3.41
N SER A 172 -9.92 22.85 4.57
CA SER A 172 -8.79 21.95 4.78
C SER A 172 -9.01 21.02 5.97
N LEU A 173 -8.58 19.78 5.81
CA LEU A 173 -8.66 18.74 6.82
C LEU A 173 -7.35 17.97 6.85
N THR A 174 -6.88 17.67 8.05
CA THR A 174 -5.66 16.88 8.27
C THR A 174 -6.02 15.57 8.97
N GLU A 175 -5.62 14.44 8.39
CA GLU A 175 -5.69 13.12 9.00
C GLU A 175 -4.27 12.66 9.36
N GLU A 176 -4.05 12.33 10.63
CA GLU A 176 -2.80 11.71 11.10
C GLU A 176 -3.02 10.25 11.46
N LYS A 177 -2.24 9.35 10.87
CA LYS A 177 -2.21 7.93 11.18
C LYS A 177 -0.89 7.57 11.84
N TYR A 178 -0.95 7.01 13.05
CA TYR A 178 0.22 6.55 13.82
C TYR A 178 0.24 5.03 13.85
N PHE A 179 1.32 4.43 13.37
CA PHE A 179 1.49 2.99 13.21
C PHE A 179 2.35 2.45 14.35
N LEU A 180 1.86 1.42 15.04
CA LEU A 180 2.51 0.83 16.21
C LEU A 180 2.71 -0.66 16.00
N TYR A 181 3.92 -1.12 16.26
CA TYR A 181 4.34 -2.51 16.03
C TYR A 181 4.53 -3.25 17.37
N ASN A 182 4.31 -4.57 17.36
CA ASN A 182 4.58 -5.43 18.51
C ASN A 182 6.07 -5.82 18.59
N ASN A 183 6.44 -6.65 19.57
CA ASN A 183 7.83 -7.11 19.76
C ASN A 183 8.37 -7.96 18.59
N ASN A 184 7.48 -8.55 17.78
CA ASN A 184 7.82 -9.27 16.56
C ASN A 184 7.87 -8.35 15.33
N ASN A 185 7.84 -7.03 15.53
CA ASN A 185 7.78 -6.02 14.47
C ASN A 185 6.52 -6.10 13.57
N GLN A 186 5.45 -6.76 14.00
CA GLN A 186 4.21 -6.87 13.25
C GLN A 186 3.30 -5.68 13.57
N LEU A 187 2.54 -5.19 12.58
CA LEU A 187 1.58 -4.11 12.78
C LEU A 187 0.55 -4.53 13.83
N SER A 188 0.48 -3.81 14.93
CA SER A 188 -0.37 -4.17 16.08
C SER A 188 -1.50 -3.19 16.30
N LYS A 189 -1.26 -1.90 16.07
CA LYS A 189 -2.25 -0.85 16.29
C LYS A 189 -2.03 0.28 15.30
N ILE A 190 -3.13 0.94 14.95
CA ILE A 190 -3.11 2.25 14.31
C ILE A 190 -3.98 3.20 15.13
N MET A 191 -3.47 4.39 15.40
CA MET A 191 -4.27 5.51 15.89
C MET A 191 -4.47 6.52 14.78
N ILE A 192 -5.72 6.83 14.47
CA ILE A 192 -6.13 7.78 13.44
C ILE A 192 -6.72 8.98 14.14
N LYS A 193 -6.26 10.18 13.81
CA LYS A 193 -6.77 11.44 14.33
C LYS A 193 -7.13 12.35 13.18
N VAL A 194 -8.31 12.93 13.20
CA VAL A 194 -8.79 13.86 12.18
C VAL A 194 -8.89 15.25 12.79
N PHE A 195 -8.31 16.24 12.13
CA PHE A 195 -8.28 17.64 12.52
C PHE A 195 -8.91 18.49 11.43
N ASP A 196 -9.70 19.46 11.85
CA ASP A 196 -10.04 20.62 11.04
C ASP A 196 -8.98 21.69 11.38
N ASP A 197 -8.42 22.34 10.36
CA ASP A 197 -7.32 23.29 10.51
C ASP A 197 -7.63 24.45 11.47
N THR A 198 -8.91 24.68 11.77
CA THR A 198 -9.35 25.69 12.76
C THR A 198 -9.28 25.22 14.22
N LYS A 199 -9.02 23.92 14.49
CA LYS A 199 -9.13 23.32 15.82
C LYS A 199 -7.84 22.63 16.25
N ALA A 200 -7.39 22.95 17.46
CA ALA A 200 -6.22 22.30 18.08
C ALA A 200 -6.49 20.87 18.58
N LYS A 201 -7.77 20.49 18.78
CA LYS A 201 -8.17 19.15 19.23
C LYS A 201 -8.72 18.35 18.04
N PRO A 202 -8.48 17.03 17.98
CA PRO A 202 -9.02 16.21 16.91
C PRO A 202 -10.55 16.19 16.97
N LEU A 203 -11.18 16.32 15.80
CA LEU A 203 -12.61 16.10 15.60
C LEU A 203 -13.00 14.66 15.85
N GLU A 204 -12.13 13.74 15.41
CA GLU A 204 -12.34 12.31 15.55
C GLU A 204 -11.03 11.63 15.94
N THR A 205 -11.11 10.62 16.80
CA THR A 205 -10.02 9.69 17.05
C THR A 205 -10.52 8.25 16.94
N LYS A 206 -9.92 7.48 16.04
CA LYS A 206 -10.20 6.05 15.83
C LYS A 206 -8.96 5.25 16.15
N LYS A 207 -9.12 4.17 16.92
CA LYS A 207 -8.05 3.23 17.24
C LYS A 207 -8.37 1.87 16.67
N CYS A 208 -7.53 1.39 15.76
CA CYS A 208 -7.58 0.03 15.23
C CYS A 208 -6.54 -0.84 15.92
N THR A 209 -6.90 -2.07 16.25
CA THR A 209 -6.02 -3.09 16.81
C THR A 209 -6.07 -4.31 15.91
N PHE A 210 -4.90 -4.85 15.60
CA PHE A 210 -4.66 -5.97 14.69
C PHE A 210 -4.13 -7.16 15.48
N TYR A 211 -4.61 -8.37 15.18
CA TYR A 211 -4.30 -9.58 15.92
C TYR A 211 -4.56 -10.83 15.06
N ASP A 212 -4.28 -11.99 15.65
CA ASP A 212 -4.39 -13.30 15.01
C ASP A 212 -3.53 -13.37 13.74
N TYR A 213 -2.21 -13.28 13.92
CA TYR A 213 -1.26 -13.25 12.82
C TYR A 213 -1.08 -14.66 12.24
N ASN A 214 -1.07 -14.78 10.92
CA ASN A 214 -0.76 -16.06 10.27
C ASN A 214 0.74 -16.41 10.37
N GLU A 215 1.14 -17.54 9.80
CA GLU A 215 2.52 -18.04 9.81
C GLU A 215 3.52 -17.09 9.12
N ASN A 216 3.03 -16.24 8.22
CA ASN A 216 3.82 -15.23 7.52
C ASN A 216 3.80 -13.87 8.24
N GLY A 217 3.17 -13.79 9.41
CA GLY A 217 3.15 -12.61 10.28
C GLY A 217 2.19 -11.49 9.87
N ASP A 218 1.31 -11.75 8.89
CA ASP A 218 0.24 -10.84 8.50
C ASP A 218 -0.95 -10.99 9.43
N TRP A 219 -1.53 -9.87 9.86
CA TRP A 219 -2.74 -9.90 10.70
C TRP A 219 -3.92 -10.46 9.91
N THR A 220 -4.79 -11.23 10.58
CA THR A 220 -6.02 -11.77 9.96
C THR A 220 -7.30 -11.22 10.58
N LYS A 221 -7.20 -10.57 11.76
CA LYS A 221 -8.32 -9.92 12.43
C LYS A 221 -7.97 -8.49 12.84
N ALA A 222 -8.94 -7.60 12.68
CA ALA A 222 -8.84 -6.24 13.17
C ALA A 222 -10.15 -5.81 13.83
N TYR A 223 -10.04 -5.04 14.90
CA TYR A 223 -11.17 -4.27 15.44
C TYR A 223 -10.78 -2.80 15.56
N CYS A 224 -11.71 -1.90 15.27
CA CYS A 224 -11.50 -0.46 15.46
C CYS A 224 -12.58 0.14 16.34
N LEU A 225 -12.16 1.03 17.24
CA LEU A 225 -13.02 1.78 18.14
C LEU A 225 -12.90 3.26 17.84
N LYS A 226 -14.03 3.94 17.66
CA LYS A 226 -14.08 5.40 17.65
C LYS A 226 -14.22 5.89 19.09
N LEU A 227 -13.25 6.65 19.57
CA LEU A 227 -13.23 7.10 20.97
C LEU A 227 -14.38 8.06 21.23
N GLY A 228 -15.14 7.81 22.30
CA GLY A 228 -16.32 8.60 22.66
C GLY A 228 -17.63 8.11 22.02
N GLU A 229 -17.60 7.03 21.23
CA GLU A 229 -18.79 6.42 20.63
C GLU A 229 -18.89 4.93 21.00
N ASN A 230 -20.12 4.40 21.12
CA ASN A 230 -20.38 2.97 21.30
C ASN A 230 -20.37 2.23 19.94
N TYR A 231 -19.36 2.50 19.11
CA TYR A 231 -19.25 1.92 17.78
C TYR A 231 -17.96 1.13 17.62
N THR A 232 -18.09 -0.13 17.21
CA THR A 232 -16.97 -1.05 16.96
C THR A 232 -17.04 -1.55 15.52
N TYR A 233 -15.94 -1.37 14.78
CA TYR A 233 -15.72 -1.98 13.47
C TYR A 233 -14.98 -3.29 13.66
N PHE A 234 -15.35 -4.33 12.92
CA PHE A 234 -14.64 -5.60 12.90
C PHE A 234 -14.39 -6.02 11.47
N ASN A 235 -13.14 -6.42 11.19
CA ASN A 235 -12.70 -6.87 9.89
C ASN A 235 -11.94 -8.19 10.03
N LEU A 236 -12.26 -9.13 9.15
CA LEU A 236 -11.49 -10.33 8.85
C LEU A 236 -10.68 -10.08 7.58
N ARG A 237 -9.44 -10.57 7.55
CA ARG A 237 -8.56 -10.52 6.39
C ARG A 237 -8.19 -11.93 5.97
N GLU A 238 -8.70 -12.32 4.81
CA GLU A 238 -8.35 -13.57 4.13
C GLU A 238 -7.18 -13.30 3.18
N ILE A 239 -6.18 -14.18 3.17
CA ILE A 239 -4.92 -14.00 2.43
C ILE A 239 -4.57 -15.28 1.67
N ASP A 240 -4.26 -15.16 0.39
CA ASP A 240 -3.69 -16.18 -0.49
C ASP A 240 -2.31 -15.69 -0.98
N TYR A 241 -1.31 -16.57 -0.93
CA TYR A 241 0.12 -16.27 -1.14
C TYR A 241 0.70 -16.92 -2.40
#